data_AF-Q8ZYJ9-F1
#
_entry.id   AF-Q8ZYJ9-F1
#
_cell.length_a   1.000
_cell.length_b   1.000
_cell.length_c   1.000
_cell.angle_alpha   90.00
_cell.angle_beta   90.00
_cell.angle_gamma   90.00
#
_symmetry.space_group_name_H-M   'P 1'
#
loop_
_entity.id
_entity.type
_entity.pdbx_description
1 polymer ?
#
loop_
_entity_poly.entity_id
_entity_poly.type
_entity_poly.pdbx_seq_one_letter_code
_entity_poly.pdbx_strand_id
1 'polypeptide(L)'
;MGARFERFVLDLLPAIGLIPKATRFKVYREGVEVGEVDIVAVDEKGETYAIEVKAGRVDISGIRQAYTNAKILGARPMVIARGYADEGARQLARELGVEVILLPDYFFLSIDDLYVAFTNALARFVTAVVSVYTNLSENEIEAIRECKDMQCIAKKSIARLYSKGSPKRLKTWRLYY
;
A
#
# COMPACT_ATOMS: atom_id res chain seq x y z
N MET A 1 7.59 3.30 -15.11
CA MET A 1 6.93 2.67 -13.94
C MET A 1 6.21 1.38 -14.32
N GLY A 2 5.48 1.34 -15.45
CA GLY A 2 4.78 0.13 -15.96
C GLY A 2 5.67 -1.11 -16.19
N ALA A 3 6.84 -0.98 -16.80
CA ALA A 3 7.73 -2.13 -17.05
C ALA A 3 8.20 -2.86 -15.77
N ARG A 4 8.33 -2.16 -14.64
CA ARG A 4 8.63 -2.81 -13.34
C ARG A 4 7.42 -3.59 -12.80
N PHE A 5 6.22 -3.08 -13.03
CA PHE A 5 4.98 -3.71 -12.60
C PHE A 5 4.69 -4.99 -13.39
N GLU A 6 4.85 -4.97 -14.71
CA GLU A 6 4.75 -6.18 -15.55
C GLU A 6 5.74 -7.26 -15.14
N ARG A 7 6.98 -6.88 -14.83
CA ARG A 7 7.99 -7.83 -14.36
C ARG A 7 7.62 -8.48 -13.03
N PHE A 8 7.12 -7.69 -12.07
CA PHE A 8 6.60 -8.22 -10.81
C PHE A 8 5.43 -9.19 -11.04
N VAL A 9 4.51 -8.82 -11.93
CA VAL A 9 3.37 -9.68 -12.28
C VAL A 9 3.86 -11.00 -12.87
N LEU A 10 4.83 -10.98 -13.78
CA LEU A 10 5.43 -12.21 -14.34
C LEU A 10 5.99 -13.14 -13.27
N ASP A 11 6.68 -12.58 -12.28
CA ASP A 11 7.25 -13.34 -11.16
C ASP A 11 6.14 -13.91 -10.23
N LEU A 12 4.98 -13.27 -10.19
CA LEU A 12 3.83 -13.69 -9.38
C LEU A 12 2.99 -14.80 -10.04
N LEU A 13 2.93 -14.84 -11.38
CA LEU A 13 2.05 -15.78 -12.12
C LEU A 13 2.21 -17.24 -11.66
N PRO A 14 3.43 -17.80 -11.47
CA PRO A 14 3.57 -19.18 -11.02
C PRO A 14 2.93 -19.45 -9.65
N ALA A 15 2.95 -18.47 -8.74
CA ALA A 15 2.38 -18.61 -7.40
C ALA A 15 0.84 -18.68 -7.42
N ILE A 16 0.21 -18.19 -8.49
CA ILE A 16 -1.25 -18.29 -8.71
C ILE A 16 -1.61 -19.41 -9.70
N GLY A 17 -0.67 -20.31 -10.01
CA GLY A 17 -0.90 -21.47 -10.86
C GLY A 17 -0.87 -21.18 -12.36
N LEU A 18 -0.29 -20.05 -12.78
CA LEU A 18 -0.17 -19.65 -14.19
C LEU A 18 1.29 -19.67 -14.65
N ILE A 19 1.54 -20.32 -15.78
CA ILE A 19 2.87 -20.42 -16.39
C ILE A 19 2.94 -19.45 -17.58
N PRO A 20 3.76 -18.38 -17.52
CA PRO A 20 3.90 -17.44 -18.64
C PRO A 20 4.51 -18.15 -19.86
N LYS A 21 3.98 -17.84 -21.04
CA LYS A 21 4.42 -18.37 -22.34
C LYS A 21 4.96 -17.31 -23.26
N ALA A 22 4.40 -16.10 -23.24
CA ALA A 22 4.87 -14.97 -24.02
C ALA A 22 4.55 -13.66 -23.32
N THR A 23 5.32 -12.62 -23.64
CA THR A 23 5.07 -11.24 -23.23
C THR A 23 4.96 -10.36 -24.46
N ARG A 24 4.20 -9.26 -24.41
CA ARG A 24 4.03 -8.33 -25.54
C ARG A 24 3.58 -9.06 -26.80
N PHE A 25 2.62 -9.96 -26.64
CA PHE A 25 2.18 -10.85 -27.69
C PHE A 25 1.26 -10.11 -28.67
N LYS A 26 1.72 -9.93 -29.90
CA LYS A 26 0.95 -9.32 -30.97
C LYS A 26 -0.16 -10.25 -31.45
N VAL A 27 -1.37 -9.73 -31.52
CA VAL A 27 -2.56 -10.45 -31.96
C VAL A 27 -2.82 -10.10 -33.42
N TYR A 28 -2.94 -11.13 -34.26
CA TYR A 28 -3.18 -10.98 -35.70
C TYR A 28 -4.53 -11.56 -36.11
N ARG A 29 -5.19 -10.91 -37.07
CA ARG A 29 -6.38 -11.41 -37.77
C ARG A 29 -6.14 -11.22 -39.26
N GLU A 30 -6.21 -12.30 -40.04
CA GLU A 30 -6.02 -12.24 -41.51
C GLU A 30 -4.69 -11.57 -41.92
N GLY A 31 -3.63 -11.77 -41.12
CA GLY A 31 -2.31 -11.19 -41.37
C GLY A 31 -2.14 -9.73 -40.93
N VAL A 32 -3.19 -9.08 -40.41
CA VAL A 32 -3.14 -7.71 -39.90
C VAL A 32 -3.01 -7.73 -38.37
N GLU A 33 -2.10 -6.92 -37.83
CA GLU A 33 -1.99 -6.71 -36.38
C GLU A 33 -3.22 -5.94 -35.90
N VAL A 34 -3.99 -6.55 -34.99
CA VAL A 34 -5.26 -5.99 -34.47
C VAL A 34 -5.22 -5.70 -32.97
N GLY A 35 -4.15 -6.09 -32.29
CA GLY A 35 -3.97 -5.81 -30.86
C GLY A 35 -2.69 -6.39 -30.28
N GLU A 36 -2.52 -6.21 -28.99
CA GLU A 36 -1.40 -6.73 -28.20
C GLU A 36 -1.94 -7.22 -26.85
N VAL A 37 -1.39 -8.33 -26.36
CA VAL A 37 -1.62 -8.86 -25.02
C VAL A 37 -0.31 -8.76 -24.24
N ASP A 38 -0.35 -8.14 -23.05
CA ASP A 38 0.87 -7.95 -22.25
C ASP A 38 1.51 -9.29 -21.88
N ILE A 39 0.72 -10.29 -21.47
CA ILE A 39 1.20 -11.63 -21.12
C ILE A 39 0.23 -12.71 -21.59
N VAL A 40 0.74 -13.75 -22.25
CA VAL A 40 0.01 -15.00 -22.49
C VAL A 40 0.53 -16.04 -21.50
N ALA A 41 -0.37 -16.67 -20.76
CA ALA A 41 -0.05 -17.71 -19.78
C ALA A 41 -0.99 -18.92 -19.91
N VAL A 42 -0.61 -20.04 -19.32
CA VAL A 42 -1.45 -21.24 -19.24
C VAL A 42 -1.54 -21.75 -17.81
N ASP A 43 -2.69 -22.30 -17.44
CA ASP A 43 -2.86 -23.01 -16.16
C ASP A 43 -2.43 -24.49 -16.26
N GLU A 44 -2.50 -25.20 -15.14
CA GLU A 44 -2.19 -26.64 -15.07
C GLU A 44 -3.14 -27.53 -15.88
N LYS A 45 -4.33 -27.02 -16.24
CA LYS A 45 -5.33 -27.73 -17.06
C LYS A 45 -5.13 -27.47 -18.56
N GLY A 46 -4.20 -26.60 -18.93
CA GLY A 46 -3.93 -26.19 -20.31
C GLY A 46 -4.80 -25.05 -20.80
N GLU A 47 -5.59 -24.41 -19.94
CA GLU A 47 -6.38 -23.23 -20.30
C GLU A 47 -5.46 -22.05 -20.55
N THR A 48 -5.63 -21.40 -21.70
CA THR A 48 -4.81 -20.24 -22.08
C THR A 48 -5.47 -18.96 -21.61
N TYR A 49 -4.68 -18.10 -20.96
CA TYR A 49 -5.07 -16.80 -20.45
C TYR A 49 -4.37 -15.69 -21.25
N ALA A 50 -5.15 -14.70 -21.67
CA ALA A 50 -4.64 -13.44 -22.20
C ALA A 50 -4.76 -12.39 -21.10
N ILE A 51 -3.62 -12.00 -20.56
CA ILE A 51 -3.50 -11.16 -19.36
C ILE A 51 -3.09 -9.75 -19.77
N GLU A 52 -3.94 -8.79 -19.44
CA GLU A 52 -3.64 -7.36 -19.51
C GLU A 52 -3.16 -6.87 -18.13
N VAL A 53 -2.10 -6.07 -18.12
CA VAL A 53 -1.45 -5.64 -16.89
C VAL A 53 -1.61 -4.13 -16.72
N LYS A 54 -2.31 -3.69 -15.67
CA LYS A 54 -2.49 -2.27 -15.36
C LYS A 54 -1.80 -1.89 -14.06
N ALA A 55 -0.79 -1.04 -14.13
CA ALA A 55 -0.05 -0.57 -12.95
C ALA A 55 -0.90 0.24 -11.95
N GLY A 56 -2.08 0.72 -12.38
CA GLY A 56 -3.02 1.46 -11.54
C GLY A 56 -4.38 0.78 -11.46
N ARG A 57 -5.43 1.60 -11.39
CA ARG A 57 -6.81 1.12 -11.44
C ARG A 57 -7.22 0.84 -12.89
N VAL A 58 -7.97 -0.23 -13.13
CA VAL A 58 -8.51 -0.56 -14.45
C VAL A 58 -9.85 0.15 -14.67
N ASP A 59 -9.98 0.79 -15.82
CA ASP A 59 -11.19 1.46 -16.28
C ASP A 59 -11.97 0.59 -17.29
N ILE A 60 -13.12 1.11 -17.76
CA ILE A 60 -13.97 0.43 -18.75
C ILE A 60 -13.19 0.10 -20.04
N SER A 61 -12.29 0.99 -20.47
CA SER A 61 -11.50 0.80 -21.69
C SER A 61 -10.55 -0.39 -21.54
N GLY A 62 -9.84 -0.47 -20.41
CA GLY A 62 -8.95 -1.59 -20.10
C GLY A 62 -9.67 -2.94 -20.05
N ILE A 63 -10.88 -2.99 -19.47
CA ILE A 63 -11.70 -4.21 -19.48
C ILE A 63 -12.08 -4.63 -20.90
N ARG A 64 -12.51 -3.68 -21.74
CA ARG A 64 -12.85 -3.97 -23.14
C ARG A 64 -11.65 -4.47 -23.94
N GLN A 65 -10.48 -3.85 -23.74
CA GLN A 65 -9.24 -4.25 -24.39
C GLN A 65 -8.87 -5.69 -24.02
N ALA A 66 -8.86 -6.02 -22.72
CA ALA A 66 -8.57 -7.37 -22.24
C ALA A 66 -9.52 -8.41 -22.84
N TYR A 67 -10.84 -8.14 -22.79
CA TYR A 67 -11.85 -9.03 -23.37
C TYR A 67 -11.66 -9.20 -24.89
N THR A 68 -11.50 -8.10 -25.63
CA THR A 68 -11.44 -8.13 -27.09
C THR A 68 -10.20 -8.89 -27.56
N ASN A 69 -9.03 -8.60 -26.98
CA ASN A 69 -7.78 -9.24 -27.37
C ASN A 69 -7.79 -10.74 -27.02
N ALA A 70 -8.30 -11.09 -25.83
CA ALA A 70 -8.46 -12.49 -25.44
C ALA A 70 -9.40 -13.25 -26.38
N LYS A 71 -10.53 -12.65 -26.75
CA LYS A 71 -11.51 -13.24 -27.67
C LYS A 71 -10.93 -13.50 -29.06
N ILE A 72 -10.12 -12.58 -29.58
CA ILE A 72 -9.46 -12.76 -30.88
C ILE A 72 -8.44 -13.91 -30.80
N LEU A 73 -7.74 -14.03 -29.68
CA LEU A 73 -6.75 -15.10 -29.43
C LEU A 73 -7.39 -16.46 -29.12
N GLY A 74 -8.67 -16.50 -28.75
CA GLY A 74 -9.32 -17.71 -28.23
C GLY A 74 -8.88 -18.08 -26.82
N ALA A 75 -8.47 -17.10 -26.02
CA ALA A 75 -7.99 -17.26 -24.65
C ALA A 75 -8.98 -16.69 -23.63
N ARG A 76 -8.83 -17.06 -22.35
CA ARG A 76 -9.59 -16.49 -21.24
C ARG A 76 -9.07 -15.09 -20.90
N PRO A 77 -9.94 -14.07 -20.82
CA PRO A 77 -9.51 -12.72 -20.50
C PRO A 77 -9.20 -12.57 -19.01
N MET A 78 -8.05 -11.97 -18.71
CA MET A 78 -7.66 -11.63 -17.35
C MET A 78 -7.05 -10.22 -17.29
N VAL A 79 -7.30 -9.49 -16.21
CA VAL A 79 -6.64 -8.24 -15.88
C VAL A 79 -5.97 -8.36 -14.52
N ILE A 80 -4.73 -7.90 -14.42
CA ILE A 80 -4.03 -7.75 -13.15
C ILE A 80 -3.83 -6.25 -12.89
N ALA A 81 -4.45 -5.73 -11.83
CA ALA A 81 -4.52 -4.30 -11.53
C ALA A 81 -4.46 -4.01 -10.03
N ARG A 82 -4.38 -2.73 -9.63
CA ARG A 82 -4.45 -2.31 -8.20
C ARG A 82 -5.87 -1.99 -7.71
N GLY A 83 -6.84 -1.99 -8.60
CA GLY A 83 -8.23 -1.68 -8.27
C GLY A 83 -9.07 -1.44 -9.52
N TYR A 84 -10.36 -1.17 -9.32
CA TYR A 84 -11.24 -0.65 -10.36
C TYR A 84 -11.26 0.88 -10.31
N ALA A 85 -11.35 1.54 -11.45
CA ALA A 85 -11.47 3.00 -11.54
C ALA A 85 -12.81 3.47 -10.98
N ASP A 86 -13.88 2.72 -11.29
CA ASP A 86 -15.25 2.95 -10.84
C ASP A 86 -16.05 1.63 -10.81
N GLU A 87 -17.29 1.68 -10.31
CA GLU A 87 -18.18 0.50 -10.27
C GLU A 87 -18.62 0.05 -11.67
N GLY A 88 -18.63 0.95 -12.67
CA GLY A 88 -18.95 0.62 -14.05
C GLY A 88 -17.93 -0.34 -14.68
N ALA A 89 -16.63 -0.12 -14.44
CA ALA A 89 -15.56 -1.03 -14.84
C ALA A 89 -15.72 -2.40 -14.20
N ARG A 90 -16.08 -2.45 -12.91
CA ARG A 90 -16.32 -3.70 -12.18
C ARG A 90 -17.52 -4.47 -12.73
N GLN A 91 -18.62 -3.77 -12.99
CA GLN A 91 -19.82 -4.40 -13.53
C GLN A 91 -19.59 -4.93 -14.95
N LEU A 92 -18.86 -4.18 -15.79
CA LEU A 92 -18.50 -4.63 -17.12
C LEU A 92 -17.59 -5.86 -17.11
N ALA A 93 -16.61 -5.91 -16.19
CA ALA A 93 -15.74 -7.08 -16.05
C ALA A 93 -16.53 -8.35 -15.76
N ARG A 94 -17.52 -8.25 -14.87
CA ARG A 94 -18.44 -9.37 -14.55
C ARG A 94 -19.27 -9.79 -15.76
N GLU A 95 -19.87 -8.82 -16.45
CA GLU A 95 -20.73 -9.08 -17.61
C GLU A 95 -19.97 -9.78 -18.75
N LEU A 96 -18.73 -9.36 -19.00
CA LEU A 96 -17.89 -9.91 -20.06
C LEU A 96 -17.10 -11.17 -19.65
N GLY A 97 -17.21 -11.59 -18.38
CA GLY A 97 -16.44 -12.73 -17.86
C GLY A 97 -14.93 -12.47 -17.82
N VAL A 98 -14.50 -11.21 -17.65
CA VAL A 98 -13.10 -10.84 -17.48
C VAL A 98 -12.69 -11.08 -16.03
N GLU A 99 -11.74 -11.99 -15.84
CA GLU A 99 -11.18 -12.25 -14.51
C GLU A 99 -10.29 -11.07 -14.10
N VAL A 100 -10.47 -10.54 -12.88
CA VAL A 100 -9.66 -9.41 -12.40
C VAL A 100 -9.02 -9.77 -11.08
N ILE A 101 -7.69 -9.82 -11.08
CA ILE A 101 -6.87 -10.00 -9.89
C ILE A 101 -6.41 -8.63 -9.40
N LEU A 102 -6.79 -8.31 -8.17
CA LEU A 102 -6.41 -7.06 -7.52
C LEU A 102 -5.16 -7.29 -6.65
N LEU A 103 -4.08 -6.60 -6.99
CA LEU A 103 -2.85 -6.61 -6.20
C LEU A 103 -2.89 -5.51 -5.15
N PRO A 104 -2.68 -5.83 -3.86
CA PRO A 104 -2.65 -4.82 -2.81
C PRO A 104 -1.56 -3.76 -3.01
N ASP A 105 -1.84 -2.52 -2.63
CA ASP A 105 -0.93 -1.38 -2.84
C ASP A 105 0.45 -1.54 -2.16
N TYR A 106 0.53 -2.28 -1.06
CA TYR A 106 1.79 -2.48 -0.31
C TYR A 106 2.82 -3.34 -1.05
N PHE A 107 2.41 -4.15 -2.05
CA PHE A 107 3.36 -4.89 -2.89
C PHE A 107 4.25 -3.99 -3.74
N PHE A 108 3.95 -2.68 -3.78
CA PHE A 108 4.59 -1.73 -4.69
C PHE A 108 5.29 -0.58 -3.98
N LEU A 109 5.53 -0.68 -2.68
CA LEU A 109 6.46 0.22 -2.01
C LEU A 109 7.82 0.06 -2.70
N SER A 110 8.25 1.09 -3.44
CA SER A 110 9.61 1.11 -3.96
C SER A 110 10.60 1.23 -2.79
N ILE A 111 11.87 0.86 -3.04
CA ILE A 111 12.94 1.15 -2.07
C ILE A 111 12.98 2.64 -1.75
N ASP A 112 12.69 3.49 -2.73
CA ASP A 112 12.61 4.94 -2.55
C ASP A 112 11.44 5.33 -1.63
N ASP A 113 10.25 4.75 -1.81
CA ASP A 113 9.10 5.01 -0.94
C ASP A 113 9.36 4.56 0.49
N LEU A 114 10.02 3.40 0.65
CA LEU A 114 10.44 2.91 1.95
C LEU A 114 11.50 3.81 2.57
N TYR A 115 12.47 4.27 1.80
CA TYR A 115 13.51 5.20 2.23
C TYR A 115 12.91 6.53 2.68
N VAL A 116 11.97 7.09 1.91
CA VAL A 116 11.24 8.32 2.26
C VAL A 116 10.40 8.11 3.52
N ALA A 117 9.66 7.01 3.63
CA ALA A 117 8.88 6.70 4.82
C ALA A 117 9.78 6.58 6.07
N PHE A 118 10.92 5.89 5.93
CA PHE A 118 11.88 5.69 7.00
C PHE A 118 12.55 7.01 7.42
N THR A 119 13.07 7.79 6.48
CA THR A 119 13.72 9.07 6.76
C THR A 119 12.77 10.07 7.40
N ASN A 120 11.51 10.12 6.94
CA ASN A 120 10.48 10.95 7.57
C ASN A 120 10.15 10.49 8.99
N ALA A 121 10.02 9.19 9.22
CA ALA A 121 9.79 8.65 10.55
C ALA A 121 10.94 9.00 11.50
N LEU A 122 12.20 8.84 11.04
CA LEU A 122 13.39 9.18 11.80
C LEU A 122 13.48 10.68 12.10
N ALA A 123 13.23 11.55 11.12
CA ALA A 123 13.25 12.99 11.30
C ALA A 123 12.20 13.46 12.32
N ARG A 124 11.00 12.86 12.30
CA ARG A 124 9.95 13.12 13.30
C ARG A 124 10.35 12.67 14.70
N PHE A 125 10.96 11.48 14.80
CA PHE A 125 11.48 10.98 16.07
C PHE A 125 12.53 11.93 16.66
N VAL A 126 13.53 12.33 15.86
CA VAL A 126 14.57 13.28 16.30
C VAL A 126 13.95 14.62 16.70
N THR A 127 13.03 15.15 15.89
CA THR A 127 12.32 16.40 16.21
C THR A 127 11.57 16.30 17.53
N ALA A 128 10.89 15.18 17.79
CA ALA A 128 10.20 14.95 19.06
C ALA A 128 11.19 14.91 20.24
N VAL A 129 12.32 14.22 20.10
CA VAL A 129 13.36 14.15 21.14
C VAL A 129 13.97 15.54 21.41
N VAL A 130 14.31 16.28 20.36
CA VAL A 130 14.86 17.64 20.48
C VAL A 130 13.84 18.58 21.11
N SER A 131 12.57 18.51 20.69
CA SER A 131 11.50 19.32 21.25
C SER A 131 11.31 19.07 22.74
N VAL A 132 11.36 17.81 23.18
CA VAL A 132 11.36 17.48 24.61
C VAL A 132 12.58 18.12 25.26
N TYR A 133 13.79 17.88 24.75
CA TYR A 133 15.03 18.41 25.34
C TYR A 133 15.03 19.94 25.49
N THR A 134 14.59 20.69 24.48
CA THR A 134 14.56 22.16 24.51
C THR A 134 13.50 22.73 25.43
N ASN A 135 12.42 21.98 25.70
CA ASN A 135 11.34 22.40 26.58
C ASN A 135 11.50 21.91 28.02
N LEU A 136 12.54 21.11 28.31
CA LEU A 136 12.85 20.71 29.68
C LEU A 136 13.35 21.92 30.47
N SER A 137 12.65 22.23 31.56
CA SER A 137 13.15 23.14 32.59
C SER A 137 14.30 22.50 33.36
N GLU A 138 15.18 23.30 33.99
CA GLU A 138 16.29 22.77 34.81
C GLU A 138 15.82 21.78 35.89
N ASN A 139 14.61 21.98 36.41
CA ASN A 139 14.00 21.10 37.41
C ASN A 139 13.66 19.71 36.84
N GLU A 140 13.25 19.64 35.57
CA GLU A 140 12.92 18.37 34.91
C GLU A 140 14.20 17.64 34.48
N ILE A 141 15.25 18.36 34.10
CA ILE A 141 16.58 17.79 33.85
C ILE A 141 17.14 17.14 35.12
N GLU A 142 17.01 17.80 36.27
CA GLU A 142 17.42 17.26 37.57
C GLU A 142 16.59 16.03 37.96
N ALA A 143 15.28 16.06 37.74
CA ALA A 143 14.41 14.90 37.96
C ALA A 143 14.81 13.71 37.06
N ILE A 144 15.14 13.94 35.79
CA ILE A 144 15.60 12.89 34.87
C ILE A 144 16.95 12.29 35.31
N ARG A 145 17.88 13.12 35.83
CA ARG A 145 19.18 12.64 36.33
C ARG A 145 19.08 11.77 37.57
N GLU A 146 18.14 12.10 38.46
CA GLU A 146 17.99 11.41 39.75
C GLU A 146 17.05 10.19 39.69
N CYS A 147 16.16 10.15 38.70
CA CYS A 147 15.15 9.11 38.58
C CYS A 147 15.54 8.01 37.60
N LYS A 148 15.43 6.76 38.05
CA LYS A 148 15.71 5.57 37.24
C LYS A 148 14.55 5.15 36.34
N ASP A 149 13.35 5.68 36.57
CA ASP A 149 12.15 5.32 35.83
C ASP A 149 11.21 6.52 35.60
N MET A 150 10.28 6.32 34.68
CA MET A 150 9.30 7.33 34.26
C MET A 150 8.32 7.71 35.39
N GLN A 151 8.07 6.81 36.34
CA GLN A 151 7.14 7.07 37.46
C GLN A 151 7.76 8.05 38.48
N CYS A 152 9.05 7.92 38.73
CA CYS A 152 9.81 8.82 39.59
C CYS A 152 9.90 10.23 38.99
N ILE A 153 10.18 10.33 37.67
CA ILE A 153 10.22 11.62 36.96
C ILE A 153 8.87 12.32 37.09
N ALA A 154 7.77 11.63 36.75
CA ALA A 154 6.43 12.19 36.82
C ALA A 154 6.04 12.67 38.23
N LYS A 155 6.38 11.89 39.27
CA LYS A 155 6.10 12.29 40.67
C LYS A 155 6.86 13.55 41.08
N LYS A 156 8.13 13.69 40.72
CA LYS A 156 8.93 14.88 41.07
C LYS A 156 8.51 16.12 40.29
N SER A 157 8.20 15.99 39.01
CA SER A 157 7.72 17.10 38.18
C SER A 157 6.34 17.60 38.63
N ILE A 158 5.44 16.70 39.02
CA ILE A 158 4.09 17.04 39.52
C ILE A 158 4.13 17.59 40.96
N ALA A 159 4.93 17.02 41.87
CA ALA A 159 4.98 17.44 43.27
C ALA A 159 5.46 18.89 43.45
N ARG A 160 6.36 19.38 42.58
CA ARG A 160 6.86 20.76 42.64
C ARG A 160 5.89 21.79 42.05
N LEU A 161 5.02 21.41 41.10
CA LEU A 161 3.93 22.29 40.64
C LEU A 161 2.96 22.66 41.77
N TYR A 162 2.74 21.76 42.73
CA TYR A 162 1.95 22.04 43.94
C TYR A 162 2.66 22.95 44.96
N SER A 163 4.00 23.02 44.95
CA SER A 163 4.78 23.87 45.87
C SER A 163 4.93 25.34 45.45
N LYS A 164 4.80 25.65 44.16
CA LYS A 164 4.93 27.03 43.63
C LYS A 164 3.61 27.83 43.60
N GLY A 165 2.58 27.29 44.24
CA GLY A 165 1.34 28.00 44.54
C GLY A 165 0.17 27.57 43.68
N SER A 166 -0.89 27.10 44.33
CA SER A 166 -2.22 27.43 43.88
C SER A 166 -3.08 27.95 45.04
N PRO A 167 -3.93 28.96 44.77
CA PRO A 167 -4.80 29.59 45.75
C PRO A 167 -5.86 28.60 46.23
N LYS A 168 -6.41 28.89 47.41
CA LYS A 168 -7.65 28.34 47.96
C LYS A 168 -8.73 28.08 46.89
N ARG A 169 -8.76 26.90 46.27
CA ARG A 169 -9.93 26.26 45.63
C ARG A 169 -9.43 24.98 44.96
N LEU A 170 -9.67 23.84 45.59
CA LEU A 170 -9.95 22.53 45.00
C LEU A 170 -10.21 21.52 46.13
N LYS A 171 -11.15 21.86 47.03
CA LYS A 171 -11.93 20.83 47.72
C LYS A 171 -13.06 20.48 46.77
N THR A 172 -12.93 19.41 45.99
CA THR A 172 -14.00 18.55 45.42
C THR A 172 -13.55 17.89 44.12
N TRP A 173 -12.59 16.96 44.19
CA TRP A 173 -12.56 15.81 43.27
C TRP A 173 -11.95 14.62 44.03
N ARG A 174 -12.70 14.18 45.05
CA ARG A 174 -12.62 12.80 45.57
C ARG A 174 -13.84 12.09 44.99
N LEU A 175 -13.62 10.86 44.51
CA LEU A 175 -14.59 9.94 43.90
C LEU A 175 -14.91 10.40 42.47
N TYR A 176 -14.50 9.67 41.43
CA TYR A 176 -14.94 8.31 41.13
C TYR A 176 -13.78 7.43 40.63
N TYR A 177 -13.64 6.27 41.26
CA TYR A 177 -13.25 5.03 40.57
C TYR A 177 -14.42 4.58 39.70
#